data_AF-A0AB34YHJ5-F1
#
_entry.id   AF-A0AB34YHJ5-F1
#
_cell.length_a   1.000
_cell.length_b   1.000
_cell.length_c   1.000
_cell.angle_alpha   90.00
_cell.angle_beta   90.00
_cell.angle_gamma   90.00
#
_symmetry.space_group_name_H-M   'P 1'
#
loop_
_entity.id
_entity.type
_entity.pdbx_description
1 polymer ?
#
loop_
_entity_poly.entity_id
_entity_poly.type
_entity_poly.pdbx_seq_one_letter_code
_entity_poly.pdbx_strand_id
1 'polypeptide(L)'
;MTVTTFPRIVAVAGSIMLISQMAALAEEQVKVTADNVVRAESDTYMAVAAKQAGSVGRFFHYREAMPIDKQTVVRANRDTLYSAAIFDLDAGPATITLPEAEGRFMSLQVINQDHYVVGKVNYVHAA
;
A
#
# COMPACT_ATOMS: atom_id res chain seq x y z
N MET A 1 46.48 38.58 -49.83
CA MET A 1 46.20 39.73 -48.94
C MET A 1 45.40 39.21 -47.76
N THR A 2 45.90 39.46 -46.56
CA THR A 2 45.49 38.87 -45.27
C THR A 2 44.36 39.68 -44.62
N VAL A 3 43.70 39.06 -43.62
CA VAL A 3 42.94 39.62 -42.47
C VAL A 3 41.51 40.14 -42.79
N THR A 4 40.43 40.03 -41.98
CA THR A 4 40.28 39.86 -40.50
C THR A 4 38.81 39.56 -40.08
N THR A 5 38.65 38.75 -39.03
CA THR A 5 37.67 38.80 -37.88
C THR A 5 36.14 38.65 -38.00
N PHE A 6 35.63 37.68 -37.23
CA PHE A 6 34.31 37.65 -36.54
C PHE A 6 34.27 38.67 -35.38
N PRO A 7 33.11 39.26 -35.00
CA PRO A 7 32.15 38.62 -34.07
C PRO A 7 30.67 38.92 -34.45
N ARG A 8 29.67 38.14 -34.07
CA ARG A 8 29.02 38.24 -32.76
C ARG A 8 28.03 37.10 -32.59
N ILE A 9 28.21 36.39 -31.49
CA ILE A 9 27.23 35.60 -30.74
C ILE A 9 25.83 36.23 -30.86
N VAL A 10 24.86 35.46 -31.36
CA VAL A 10 23.45 35.73 -31.08
C VAL A 10 23.17 35.11 -29.72
N ALA A 11 23.19 35.96 -28.69
CA ALA A 11 22.61 35.65 -27.41
C ALA A 11 21.09 35.71 -27.56
N VAL A 12 20.41 34.58 -27.39
CA VAL A 12 19.00 34.59 -27.02
C VAL A 12 18.97 34.67 -25.49
N ALA A 13 18.90 35.89 -24.99
CA ALA A 13 18.56 36.19 -23.60
C ALA A 13 17.10 36.66 -23.57
N GLY A 14 16.29 35.96 -22.77
CA GLY A 14 14.90 36.30 -22.46
C GLY A 14 14.00 35.07 -22.56
N SER A 15 13.29 34.61 -21.54
CA SER A 15 12.95 35.23 -20.27
C SER A 15 12.41 34.17 -19.31
N ILE A 16 12.75 34.35 -18.02
CA ILE A 16 11.97 33.98 -16.83
C ILE A 16 12.00 32.49 -16.41
N MET A 17 12.90 32.22 -15.45
CA MET A 17 12.65 31.34 -14.31
C MET A 17 11.18 31.40 -13.88
N LEU A 18 10.46 30.28 -13.85
CA LEU A 18 9.31 30.05 -12.98
C LEU A 18 8.78 28.62 -13.16
N ILE A 19 9.42 27.64 -12.52
CA ILE A 19 8.71 26.56 -11.80
C ILE A 19 9.51 26.28 -10.52
N SER A 20 9.61 27.29 -9.65
CA SER A 20 9.72 27.03 -8.22
C SER A 20 8.30 26.93 -7.68
N GLN A 21 7.76 25.71 -7.63
CA GLN A 21 6.69 25.30 -6.70
C GLN A 21 6.41 23.80 -6.85
N MET A 22 7.41 22.97 -6.59
CA MET A 22 7.13 21.74 -5.85
C MET A 22 7.26 22.11 -4.38
N ALA A 23 6.26 22.84 -3.89
CA ALA A 23 5.93 22.71 -2.48
C ALA A 23 5.48 21.26 -2.34
N ALA A 24 6.39 20.40 -1.86
CA ALA A 24 5.96 19.15 -1.27
C ALA A 24 4.86 19.54 -0.28
N LEU A 25 3.64 19.05 -0.51
CA LEU A 25 2.63 19.02 0.54
C LEU A 25 3.23 18.12 1.61
N ALA A 26 3.98 18.72 2.54
CA ALA A 26 4.26 18.08 3.80
C ALA A 26 2.88 17.94 4.44
N GLU A 27 2.29 16.74 4.33
CA GLU A 27 1.16 16.39 5.17
C GLU A 27 1.57 16.75 6.60
N GLU A 28 0.74 17.58 7.24
CA GLU A 28 0.90 17.90 8.64
C GLU A 28 0.99 16.57 9.40
N GLN A 29 2.09 16.35 10.12
CA GLN A 29 2.26 15.12 10.88
C GLN A 29 1.17 15.08 11.96
N VAL A 30 0.15 14.27 11.72
CA VAL A 30 -0.97 14.11 12.65
C VAL A 30 -0.46 13.39 13.89
N LYS A 31 -0.52 14.07 15.04
CA LYS A 31 -0.14 13.47 16.33
C LYS A 31 -1.09 12.32 16.65
N VAL A 32 -0.53 11.15 16.95
CA VAL A 32 -1.31 10.00 17.42
C VAL A 32 -1.79 10.24 18.85
N THR A 33 -3.09 10.06 19.07
CA THR A 33 -3.80 10.16 20.35
C THR A 33 -4.69 8.93 20.55
N ALA A 34 -5.35 8.80 21.70
CA ALA A 34 -6.31 7.73 21.92
C ALA A 34 -7.48 7.74 20.92
N ASP A 35 -7.85 8.91 20.38
CA ASP A 35 -9.00 9.06 19.49
C ASP A 35 -8.71 8.59 18.06
N ASN A 36 -7.44 8.64 17.62
CA ASN A 36 -7.05 8.29 16.25
C ASN A 36 -6.12 7.06 16.15
N VAL A 37 -5.80 6.41 17.27
CA VAL A 37 -4.87 5.26 17.30
C VAL A 37 -5.36 4.12 16.40
N VAL A 38 -6.67 3.88 16.31
CA VAL A 38 -7.26 2.82 15.47
C VAL A 38 -6.92 3.04 13.99
N ARG A 39 -7.04 4.29 13.52
CA ARG A 39 -6.73 4.67 12.15
C ARG A 39 -5.22 4.59 11.90
N ALA A 40 -4.41 5.17 12.80
CA ALA A 40 -2.96 5.18 12.67
C ALA A 40 -2.33 3.77 12.70
N GLU A 41 -2.86 2.87 13.52
CA GLU A 41 -2.43 1.48 13.58
C GLU A 41 -2.85 0.72 12.32
N SER A 42 -4.08 0.93 11.84
CA SER A 42 -4.55 0.35 10.57
C SER A 42 -3.65 0.78 9.41
N ASP A 43 -3.30 2.06 9.31
CA ASP A 43 -2.39 2.59 8.29
C ASP A 43 -1.01 1.93 8.35
N THR A 44 -0.49 1.71 9.58
CA THR A 44 0.78 1.02 9.79
C THR A 44 0.75 -0.40 9.22
N TYR A 45 -0.28 -1.20 9.55
CA TYR A 45 -0.37 -2.58 9.05
C TYR A 45 -0.73 -2.67 7.57
N MET A 46 -1.53 -1.75 7.05
CA MET A 46 -1.80 -1.65 5.60
C MET A 46 -0.50 -1.36 4.83
N ALA A 47 0.35 -0.46 5.33
CA ALA A 47 1.66 -0.19 4.74
C ALA A 47 2.59 -1.42 4.78
N VAL A 48 2.60 -2.17 5.89
CA VAL A 48 3.34 -3.45 5.98
C VAL A 48 2.84 -4.44 4.93
N ALA A 49 1.53 -4.66 4.82
CA ALA A 49 0.94 -5.60 3.86
C ALA A 49 1.23 -5.19 2.41
N ALA A 50 1.06 -3.90 2.07
CA ALA A 50 1.37 -3.37 0.74
C ALA A 50 2.86 -3.54 0.39
N LYS A 51 3.76 -3.29 1.35
CA LYS A 51 5.20 -3.50 1.18
C LYS A 51 5.54 -4.98 0.94
N GLN A 52 4.90 -5.89 1.66
CA GLN A 52 5.12 -7.34 1.46
C GLN A 52 4.61 -7.82 0.11
N ALA A 53 3.43 -7.36 -0.32
CA ALA A 53 2.90 -7.66 -1.65
C ALA A 53 3.72 -6.98 -2.77
N GLY A 54 4.39 -5.87 -2.46
CA GLY A 54 5.13 -5.04 -3.40
C GLY A 54 4.26 -4.05 -4.18
N SER A 55 2.94 -4.09 -3.99
CA SER A 55 1.97 -3.13 -4.55
C SER A 55 0.60 -3.30 -3.88
N VAL A 56 -0.26 -2.30 -3.99
CA VAL A 56 -1.72 -2.47 -3.76
C VAL A 56 -2.32 -3.36 -4.86
N GLY A 57 -3.48 -3.96 -4.60
CA GLY A 57 -4.20 -4.81 -5.54
C GLY A 57 -3.62 -6.22 -5.73
N ARG A 58 -2.61 -6.61 -4.95
CA ARG A 58 -1.97 -7.93 -5.02
C ARG A 58 -1.98 -8.64 -3.66
N PHE A 59 -2.20 -9.95 -3.71
CA PHE A 59 -2.01 -10.81 -2.55
C PHE A 59 -0.54 -11.13 -2.31
N PHE A 60 -0.15 -11.04 -1.05
CA PHE A 60 0.99 -11.76 -0.50
C PHE A 60 0.50 -13.03 0.21
N HIS A 61 1.15 -14.16 -0.08
CA HIS A 61 0.78 -15.46 0.49
C HIS A 61 1.89 -15.98 1.38
N TYR A 62 1.58 -16.23 2.65
CA TYR A 62 2.45 -17.02 3.52
C TYR A 62 2.32 -18.49 3.13
N ARG A 63 3.41 -19.07 2.64
CA ARG A 63 3.47 -20.50 2.24
C ARG A 63 3.83 -21.44 3.39
N GLU A 64 4.18 -20.86 4.54
CA GLU A 64 4.51 -21.54 5.78
C GLU A 64 3.79 -20.84 6.94
N ALA A 65 3.63 -21.54 8.06
CA ALA A 65 3.09 -20.93 9.27
C ALA A 65 3.93 -19.72 9.70
N MET A 66 3.28 -18.68 10.22
CA MET A 66 3.97 -17.46 10.65
C MET A 66 5.12 -17.80 11.62
N PRO A 67 6.35 -17.33 11.36
CA PRO A 67 7.48 -17.54 12.25
C PRO A 67 7.29 -16.75 13.56
N ILE A 68 7.77 -17.31 14.68
CA ILE A 68 7.57 -16.73 16.02
C ILE A 68 8.36 -15.41 16.18
N ASP A 69 9.53 -15.33 15.56
CA ASP A 69 10.48 -14.23 15.63
C ASP A 69 10.23 -13.15 14.55
N LYS A 70 9.25 -13.35 13.66
CA LYS A 70 8.97 -12.42 12.55
C LYS A 70 7.46 -12.35 12.25
N GLN A 71 6.69 -12.00 13.28
CA GLN A 71 5.25 -11.74 13.15
C GLN A 71 5.00 -10.33 12.63
N THR A 72 4.18 -10.22 11.58
CA THR A 72 3.77 -8.92 11.00
C THR A 72 2.51 -8.34 11.60
N VAL A 73 1.83 -9.10 12.48
CA VAL A 73 0.69 -8.67 13.30
C VAL A 73 0.88 -9.22 14.70
N VAL A 74 0.33 -8.53 15.69
CA VAL A 74 0.45 -8.93 17.10
C VAL A 74 -0.24 -10.27 17.32
N ARG A 75 0.48 -11.22 17.94
CA ARG A 75 -0.03 -12.56 18.32
C ARG A 75 -0.64 -13.32 17.15
N ALA A 76 0.12 -13.42 16.07
CA ALA A 76 -0.31 -14.15 14.88
C ALA A 76 -0.66 -15.62 15.21
N ASN A 77 -1.83 -16.06 14.72
CA ASN A 77 -2.20 -17.46 14.74
C ASN A 77 -1.25 -18.29 13.86
N ARG A 78 -0.87 -19.49 14.32
CA ARG A 78 -0.02 -20.43 13.58
C ARG A 78 -0.75 -21.70 13.12
N ASP A 79 -2.05 -21.81 13.41
CA ASP A 79 -2.89 -22.93 13.00
C ASP A 79 -3.40 -22.80 11.55
N THR A 80 -3.29 -21.60 10.95
CA THR A 80 -3.75 -21.31 9.58
C THR A 80 -2.68 -20.57 8.79
N LEU A 81 -2.62 -20.83 7.49
CA LEU A 81 -1.84 -20.02 6.55
C LEU A 81 -2.62 -18.75 6.19
N TYR A 82 -1.90 -17.63 6.05
CA TYR A 82 -2.49 -16.33 5.78
C TYR A 82 -2.17 -15.83 4.37
N SER A 83 -3.14 -15.13 3.79
CA SER A 83 -2.96 -14.29 2.61
C SER A 83 -3.46 -12.88 2.93
N ALA A 84 -2.73 -11.86 2.52
CA ALA A 84 -3.09 -10.46 2.76
C ALA A 84 -2.98 -9.64 1.48
N ALA A 85 -3.92 -8.72 1.27
CA ALA A 85 -3.92 -7.76 0.17
C ALA A 85 -4.59 -6.46 0.63
N ILE A 86 -4.13 -5.34 0.10
CA ILE A 86 -4.76 -4.03 0.26
C ILE A 86 -5.32 -3.61 -1.09
N PHE A 87 -6.58 -3.20 -1.12
CA PHE A 87 -7.25 -2.73 -2.34
C PHE A 87 -7.65 -1.27 -2.18
N ASP A 88 -7.30 -0.45 -3.16
CA ASP A 88 -7.84 0.89 -3.33
C ASP A 88 -9.12 0.76 -4.16
N LEU A 89 -10.27 1.04 -3.53
CA LEU A 89 -11.58 0.92 -4.18
C LEU A 89 -12.00 2.20 -4.91
N ASP A 90 -11.29 3.33 -4.72
CA ASP A 90 -11.47 4.53 -5.53
C ASP A 90 -10.90 4.33 -6.94
N ALA A 91 -9.87 3.46 -7.06
CA ALA A 91 -9.35 3.00 -8.34
C ALA A 91 -10.29 2.04 -9.09
N GLY A 92 -11.29 1.47 -8.42
CA GLY A 92 -12.32 0.61 -9.00
C GLY A 92 -12.71 -0.59 -8.13
N PRO A 93 -13.76 -1.34 -8.53
CA PRO A 93 -14.22 -2.49 -7.77
C PRO A 93 -13.22 -3.66 -7.81
N ALA A 94 -13.18 -4.44 -6.73
CA ALA A 94 -12.40 -5.67 -6.64
C ALA A 94 -13.31 -6.88 -6.43
N THR A 95 -13.00 -7.99 -7.11
CA THR A 95 -13.65 -9.29 -6.92
C THR A 95 -12.63 -10.30 -6.45
N ILE A 96 -12.92 -10.99 -5.34
CA ILE A 96 -12.06 -12.03 -4.78
C ILE A 96 -12.77 -13.38 -4.96
N THR A 97 -12.09 -14.32 -5.60
CA THR A 97 -12.56 -15.71 -5.74
C THR A 97 -11.76 -16.60 -4.79
N LEU A 98 -12.45 -17.31 -3.92
CA LEU A 98 -11.85 -18.34 -3.08
C LEU A 98 -11.73 -19.65 -3.85
N PRO A 99 -10.57 -20.34 -3.80
CA PRO A 99 -10.41 -21.64 -4.42
C PRO A 99 -11.21 -22.73 -3.69
N GLU A 100 -11.37 -23.88 -4.34
CA GLU A 100 -11.83 -25.09 -3.66
C GLU A 100 -10.84 -25.47 -2.55
N ALA A 101 -11.36 -25.69 -1.34
CA ALA A 101 -10.53 -25.93 -0.16
C ALA A 101 -10.24 -27.42 0.10
N GLU A 102 -10.82 -28.33 -0.69
CA GLU A 102 -10.67 -29.80 -0.54
C GLU A 102 -10.92 -30.29 0.90
N GLY A 103 -11.97 -29.74 1.55
CA GLY A 103 -12.30 -30.07 2.92
C GLY A 103 -11.38 -29.44 3.98
N ARG A 104 -10.45 -28.55 3.62
CA ARG A 104 -9.69 -27.75 4.59
C ARG A 104 -10.46 -26.48 4.96
N PHE A 105 -10.26 -25.99 6.18
CA PHE A 105 -10.81 -24.72 6.61
C PHE A 105 -10.16 -23.56 5.82
N MET A 106 -10.99 -22.65 5.33
CA MET A 106 -10.55 -21.38 4.74
C MET A 106 -11.55 -20.29 5.08
N SER A 107 -11.08 -19.07 5.33
CA SER A 107 -11.95 -17.92 5.56
C SER A 107 -11.46 -16.68 4.82
N LEU A 108 -12.39 -15.77 4.52
CA LEU A 108 -12.11 -14.45 3.97
C LEU A 108 -12.87 -13.41 4.78
N GLN A 109 -12.12 -12.45 5.32
CA GLN A 109 -12.64 -11.30 6.03
C GLN A 109 -12.11 -10.03 5.36
N VAL A 110 -12.98 -9.05 5.14
CA VAL A 110 -12.60 -7.74 4.63
C VAL A 110 -12.76 -6.74 5.76
N ILE A 111 -11.74 -5.92 5.98
CA ILE A 111 -11.67 -4.90 7.02
C ILE A 111 -11.34 -3.57 6.34
N ASN A 112 -12.04 -2.51 6.68
CA ASN A 112 -11.74 -1.17 6.16
C ASN A 112 -10.66 -0.46 6.98
N GLN A 113 -10.20 0.69 6.51
CA GLN A 113 -9.13 1.48 7.15
C GLN A 113 -9.53 2.04 8.54
N ASP A 114 -10.82 2.01 8.88
CA ASP A 114 -11.35 2.36 10.20
C ASP A 114 -11.48 1.15 11.14
N HIS A 115 -10.88 0.02 10.77
CA HIS A 115 -10.85 -1.24 11.52
C HIS A 115 -12.22 -1.91 11.72
N TYR A 116 -13.18 -1.65 10.82
CA TYR A 116 -14.46 -2.33 10.79
C TYR A 116 -14.46 -3.49 9.81
N VAL A 117 -15.07 -4.60 10.21
CA VAL A 117 -15.41 -5.69 9.29
C VAL A 117 -16.51 -5.21 8.36
N VAL A 118 -16.27 -5.28 7.05
CA VAL A 118 -17.21 -4.86 6.02
C VAL A 118 -17.67 -6.06 5.19
N GLY A 119 -18.94 -6.06 4.83
CA GLY A 119 -19.55 -7.16 4.09
C GLY A 119 -19.67 -8.45 4.90
N LYS A 120 -19.79 -9.58 4.18
CA LYS A 120 -19.93 -10.91 4.78
C LYS A 120 -18.57 -11.56 4.98
N VAL A 121 -18.31 -12.07 6.18
CA VAL A 121 -17.19 -12.99 6.41
C VAL A 121 -17.52 -14.33 5.78
N ASN A 122 -16.66 -14.80 4.88
CA ASN A 122 -16.85 -16.07 4.20
C ASN A 122 -16.08 -17.16 4.94
N TYR A 123 -16.72 -18.31 5.09
CA TYR A 123 -16.13 -19.52 5.67
C TYR A 123 -16.34 -20.67 4.71
N VAL A 124 -15.29 -21.43 4.48
CA VAL A 124 -15.30 -22.73 3.84
C VAL A 124 -14.86 -23.72 4.91
N HIS A 125 -15.72 -24.68 5.21
CA HIS A 125 -15.50 -25.71 6.21
C HIS A 125 -15.50 -27.08 5.54
N ALA A 126 -14.78 -28.03 6.12
CA ALA A 126 -14.99 -29.44 5.85
C ALA A 126 -16.46 -29.78 6.13
N ALA A 127 -17.11 -30.49 5.21
CA ALA A 127 -18.39 -31.11 5.49
C ALA A 127 -18.22 -32.27 6.48
#